data_AF-A0A1Q7HUL9-F1
#
_entry.id   AF-A0A1Q7HUL9-F1
#
_cell.length_a   1.000
_cell.length_b   1.000
_cell.length_c   1.000
_cell.angle_alpha   90.00
_cell.angle_beta   90.00
_cell.angle_gamma   90.00
#
_symmetry.space_group_name_H-M   'P 1'
#
loop_
_entity.id
_entity.type
_entity.pdbx_description
1 polymer ?
#
loop_
_entity_poly.entity_id
_entity_poly.type
_entity_poly.pdbx_seq_one_letter_code
_entity_poly.pdbx_strand_id
1 'polypeptide(L)'
;MGSIVTIAVLAASQARVVDAPLHLLYDPARLRFEDASEGDYLNRDGSGTVFLVNGVSRPGHVLFGIGRADRSRGTGGSGTLCRARFRVLAPGIARVGVGQAMAWAEGGALLAVSGGSVDIAVP
;
A
#
# COMPACT_ATOMS: atom_id res chain seq x y z
N MET A 1 -5.21 19.57 16.83
CA MET A 1 -4.31 18.50 17.30
C MET A 1 -4.91 17.15 16.96
N GLY A 2 -4.19 16.27 16.25
CA GLY A 2 -4.55 14.84 16.15
C GLY A 2 -5.53 14.42 15.05
N SER A 3 -5.63 15.15 13.94
CA SER A 3 -6.40 14.68 12.77
C SER A 3 -5.76 13.42 12.16
N ILE A 4 -6.61 12.58 11.58
CA ILE A 4 -6.20 11.38 10.85
C ILE A 4 -6.29 11.67 9.35
N VAL A 5 -5.23 11.34 8.63
CA VAL A 5 -5.21 11.33 7.16
C VAL A 5 -5.13 9.88 6.70
N THR A 6 -5.95 9.52 5.71
CA THR A 6 -5.92 8.20 5.09
C THR A 6 -5.29 8.30 3.70
N ILE A 7 -4.25 7.50 3.46
CA ILE A 7 -3.60 7.37 2.16
C ILE A 7 -4.01 6.04 1.54
N ALA A 8 -4.65 6.10 0.37
CA ALA A 8 -4.96 4.91 -0.43
C ALA A 8 -3.82 4.66 -1.43
N VAL A 9 -3.29 3.44 -1.45
CA VAL A 9 -2.37 2.98 -2.49
C VAL A 9 -3.20 2.29 -3.56
N LEU A 10 -3.15 2.81 -4.78
CA LEU A 10 -3.86 2.26 -5.93
C LEU A 10 -2.95 1.32 -6.72
N ALA A 11 -3.51 0.24 -7.25
CA ALA A 11 -2.84 -0.67 -8.16
C ALA A 11 -3.57 -0.69 -9.49
N ALA A 12 -2.81 -0.82 -10.58
CA ALA A 12 -3.32 -1.04 -11.92
C ALA A 12 -2.38 -1.97 -12.70
N SER A 13 -2.93 -3.01 -13.32
CA SER A 13 -2.17 -3.95 -14.14
C SER A 13 -3.06 -4.62 -15.18
N GLN A 14 -2.52 -4.86 -16.38
CA GLN A 14 -3.17 -5.72 -17.38
C GLN A 14 -2.90 -7.21 -17.09
N ALA A 15 -1.77 -7.52 -16.42
CA ALA A 15 -1.44 -8.88 -16.00
C ALA A 15 -2.28 -9.28 -14.78
N ARG A 16 -2.47 -10.59 -14.61
CA ARG A 16 -3.20 -11.20 -13.49
C ARG A 16 -2.28 -11.27 -12.26
N VAL A 17 -2.33 -10.29 -11.38
CA VAL A 17 -1.49 -10.17 -10.18
C VAL A 17 -1.97 -11.12 -9.07
N VAL A 18 -1.03 -11.80 -8.41
CA VAL A 18 -1.30 -12.69 -7.26
C VAL A 18 -0.63 -12.21 -5.97
N ASP A 19 0.36 -11.31 -6.03
CA ASP A 19 1.12 -10.82 -4.88
C ASP A 19 1.75 -9.48 -5.21
N ALA A 20 1.72 -8.54 -4.26
CA ALA A 20 2.13 -7.15 -4.47
C ALA A 20 2.64 -6.47 -3.18
N PRO A 21 3.74 -6.95 -2.56
CA PRO A 21 4.33 -6.29 -1.40
C PRO A 21 4.95 -4.93 -1.77
N LEU A 22 4.88 -3.99 -0.84
CA LEU A 22 5.46 -2.66 -1.03
C LEU A 22 5.89 -2.01 0.28
N HIS A 23 6.80 -1.05 0.15
CA HIS A 23 7.13 -0.08 1.17
C HIS A 23 6.40 1.24 0.87
N LEU A 24 5.73 1.80 1.87
CA LEU A 24 5.24 3.17 1.83
C LEU A 24 6.19 4.04 2.66
N LEU A 25 6.74 5.08 2.04
CA LEU A 25 7.63 6.06 2.64
C LEU A 25 6.81 7.30 3.00
N TYR A 26 7.02 7.85 4.20
CA TYR A 26 6.34 9.05 4.67
C TYR A 26 7.28 9.93 5.48
N ASP A 27 6.92 11.21 5.65
CA ASP A 27 7.66 12.14 6.53
C ASP A 27 7.31 11.90 8.02
N PRO A 28 8.21 11.32 8.83
CA PRO A 28 7.93 11.03 10.24
C PRO A 28 7.94 12.26 11.14
N ALA A 29 8.39 13.43 10.67
CA ALA A 29 8.28 14.68 11.44
C ALA A 29 6.84 15.22 11.40
N ARG A 30 6.04 14.82 10.40
CA ARG A 30 4.67 15.32 10.19
C ARG A 30 3.59 14.27 10.37
N LEU A 31 3.92 13.00 10.14
CA LEU A 31 2.97 11.89 10.20
C LEU A 31 3.46 10.80 11.12
N ARG A 32 2.53 10.08 11.76
CA ARG A 32 2.80 8.83 12.46
C ARG A 32 1.80 7.78 11.99
N PHE A 33 2.31 6.64 11.52
CA PHE A 33 1.47 5.50 11.18
C PHE A 33 0.61 5.07 12.38
N GLU A 34 -0.67 4.80 12.14
CA GLU A 34 -1.57 4.26 13.17
C GLU A 34 -1.97 2.83 12.85
N ASP A 35 -2.54 2.60 11.67
CA ASP A 35 -2.91 1.29 11.19
C ASP A 35 -3.06 1.28 9.67
N ALA A 36 -3.43 0.12 9.15
CA ALA A 36 -3.81 -0.03 7.76
C ALA A 36 -4.91 -1.07 7.59
N SER A 37 -5.61 -0.96 6.46
CA SER A 37 -6.57 -1.94 6.01
C SER A 37 -6.27 -2.39 4.58
N GLU A 38 -6.69 -3.60 4.28
CA GLU A 38 -6.62 -4.14 2.93
C GLU A 38 -7.52 -3.36 1.96
N GLY A 39 -7.09 -3.28 0.71
CA GLY A 39 -7.91 -2.80 -0.38
C GLY A 39 -8.75 -3.90 -1.03
N ASP A 40 -9.37 -3.59 -2.17
CA ASP A 40 -10.21 -4.51 -2.93
C ASP A 40 -9.45 -5.22 -4.08
N TYR A 41 -8.28 -4.72 -4.47
CA TYR A 41 -7.63 -5.12 -5.72
C TYR A 41 -7.37 -6.63 -5.86
N LEU A 42 -6.84 -7.29 -4.82
CA LEU A 42 -6.50 -8.72 -4.86
C LEU A 42 -7.66 -9.64 -4.44
N ASN A 43 -8.65 -9.12 -3.71
CA ASN A 43 -9.80 -9.88 -3.21
C ASN A 43 -11.11 -9.60 -3.98
N ARG A 44 -11.08 -8.77 -5.04
CA ARG A 44 -12.27 -8.29 -5.76
C ARG A 44 -13.18 -9.38 -6.33
N ASP A 45 -12.65 -10.58 -6.53
CA ASP A 45 -13.40 -11.75 -7.00
C ASP A 45 -13.82 -12.69 -5.85
N GLY A 46 -13.82 -12.19 -4.60
CA GLY A 46 -14.17 -12.92 -3.38
C GLY A 46 -13.06 -13.86 -2.88
N SER A 47 -11.88 -13.83 -3.48
CA SER A 47 -10.77 -14.68 -3.08
C SER A 47 -10.14 -14.22 -1.76
N GLY A 48 -9.80 -15.19 -0.91
CA GLY A 48 -9.05 -14.92 0.31
C GLY A 48 -7.64 -14.39 0.04
N THR A 49 -7.15 -13.56 0.94
CA THR A 49 -5.88 -12.87 0.86
C THR A 49 -5.10 -12.99 2.16
N VAL A 50 -3.81 -12.72 2.08
CA VAL A 50 -2.92 -12.48 3.21
C VAL A 50 -2.59 -10.99 3.21
N PHE A 51 -2.93 -10.30 4.30
CA PHE A 51 -2.61 -8.90 4.51
C PHE A 51 -1.78 -8.74 5.79
N LEU A 52 -0.52 -8.35 5.62
CA LEU A 52 0.43 -8.10 6.71
C LEU A 52 0.92 -6.67 6.62
N VAL A 53 1.04 -6.01 7.77
CA VAL A 53 1.54 -4.65 7.86
C VAL A 53 2.50 -4.48 9.03
N ASN A 54 3.60 -3.77 8.79
CA ASN A 54 4.50 -3.30 9.84
C ASN A 54 4.89 -1.84 9.58
N GLY A 55 4.26 -0.92 10.31
CA GLY A 55 4.57 0.52 10.27
C GLY A 55 5.14 1.09 11.56
N VAL A 56 5.46 0.23 12.54
CA VAL A 56 5.91 0.67 13.87
C VAL A 56 7.40 0.43 14.11
N SER A 57 8.02 -0.51 13.40
CA SER A 57 9.42 -0.90 13.65
C SER A 57 10.43 0.16 13.18
N ARG A 58 10.06 1.01 12.23
CA ARG A 58 10.93 2.06 11.68
C ARG A 58 10.10 3.29 11.28
N PRO A 59 10.17 4.40 12.03
CA PRO A 59 9.50 5.65 11.65
C PRO A 59 9.86 6.07 10.21
N GLY A 60 8.87 6.53 9.47
CA GLY A 60 8.99 6.96 8.07
C GLY A 60 8.80 5.82 7.05
N HIS A 61 8.60 4.58 7.52
CA HIS A 61 8.41 3.41 6.67
C HIS A 61 7.21 2.58 7.14
N VAL A 62 6.40 2.13 6.17
CA VAL A 62 5.39 1.09 6.39
C VAL A 62 5.65 -0.02 5.38
N LEU A 63 5.86 -1.23 5.87
CA LEU A 63 5.94 -2.43 5.05
C LEU A 63 4.56 -3.07 4.93
N PHE A 64 4.17 -3.39 3.70
CA PHE A 64 2.97 -4.14 3.37
C PHE A 64 3.35 -5.46 2.69
N GLY A 65 2.87 -6.57 3.22
CA GLY A 65 2.80 -7.85 2.52
C GLY A 65 1.34 -8.10 2.13
N ILE A 66 1.06 -8.18 0.83
CA ILE A 66 -0.32 -8.29 0.32
C ILE A 66 -0.32 -9.29 -0.84
N GLY A 67 -0.98 -10.42 -0.64
CA GLY A 67 -1.06 -11.47 -1.65
C GLY A 67 -2.35 -12.27 -1.58
N ARG A 68 -2.71 -12.92 -2.67
CA ARG A 68 -3.81 -13.88 -2.71
C ARG A 68 -3.41 -15.16 -1.98
N ALA A 69 -4.30 -15.72 -1.17
CA ALA A 69 -4.07 -17.00 -0.50
C ALA A 69 -4.02 -18.15 -1.52
N ASP A 70 -4.94 -18.13 -2.49
CA ASP A 70 -4.87 -18.96 -3.70
C ASP A 70 -4.21 -18.17 -4.83
N ARG A 71 -3.01 -18.61 -5.23
CA ARG A 71 -2.19 -17.97 -6.26
C ARG A 71 -2.36 -18.60 -7.65
N SER A 72 -3.31 -19.53 -7.82
CA SER A 72 -3.61 -20.15 -9.12
C SER A 72 -4.31 -19.21 -10.10
N ARG A 73 -4.97 -18.16 -9.59
CA ARG A 73 -5.68 -17.16 -10.38
C ARG A 73 -5.36 -15.76 -9.87
N GLY A 74 -4.85 -14.88 -10.73
CA GLY A 74 -4.58 -13.48 -10.34
C GLY A 74 -5.75 -12.53 -10.59
N THR A 75 -5.63 -11.26 -10.19
CA THR A 75 -6.55 -10.16 -10.57
C THR A 75 -5.86 -9.16 -11.50
N GLY A 76 -6.60 -8.62 -12.46
CA GLY A 76 -6.14 -7.52 -13.32
C GLY A 76 -7.02 -6.28 -13.16
N GLY A 77 -6.82 -5.30 -14.04
CA GLY A 77 -7.52 -4.01 -14.01
C GLY A 77 -6.92 -3.07 -12.96
N SER A 78 -7.74 -2.18 -12.41
CA SER A 78 -7.35 -1.21 -11.37
C SER A 78 -8.18 -1.38 -10.10
N GLY A 79 -7.65 -0.96 -8.95
CA GLY A 79 -8.32 -1.00 -7.65
C GLY A 79 -7.46 -0.44 -6.52
N THR A 80 -7.97 -0.48 -5.30
CA THR A 80 -7.18 -0.12 -4.12
C THR A 80 -6.41 -1.33 -3.64
N LEU A 81 -5.11 -1.20 -3.43
CA LEU A 81 -4.28 -2.27 -2.90
C LEU A 81 -4.32 -2.29 -1.36
N CYS A 82 -4.15 -1.13 -0.73
CA CYS A 82 -4.29 -0.94 0.72
C CYS A 82 -4.60 0.51 1.08
N ARG A 83 -5.00 0.74 2.33
CA ARG A 83 -5.17 2.07 2.93
C ARG A 83 -4.36 2.15 4.20
N ALA A 84 -3.58 3.22 4.36
CA ALA A 84 -2.78 3.50 5.55
C ALA A 84 -3.33 4.75 6.25
N ARG A 85 -3.55 4.68 7.56
CA ARG A 85 -3.98 5.82 8.36
C ARG A 85 -2.80 6.40 9.12
N PHE A 86 -2.70 7.72 9.11
CA PHE A 86 -1.64 8.47 9.76
C PHE A 86 -2.22 9.55 10.66
N ARG A 87 -1.69 9.64 11.88
CA ARG A 87 -1.90 10.79 12.75
C ARG A 87 -1.01 11.95 12.31
N VAL A 88 -1.60 13.13 12.18
CA VAL A 88 -0.84 14.37 11.95
C VAL A 88 -0.15 14.79 13.24
N LEU A 89 1.17 14.98 13.16
CA LEU A 89 2.04 15.41 14.26
C LEU A 89 2.32 16.91 14.22
N ALA A 90 2.46 17.48 13.03
CA ALA A 90 2.77 18.89 12.81
C ALA A 90 2.22 19.38 11.47
N PRO A 91 1.83 20.66 11.36
CA PRO A 91 1.33 21.26 10.12
C PRO A 91 2.42 21.34 9.04
N GLY A 92 1.97 21.44 7.78
CA GLY A 92 2.83 21.70 6.62
C GLY A 92 2.60 20.72 5.47
N ILE A 93 3.57 20.61 4.57
CA ILE A 93 3.52 19.63 3.48
C ILE A 93 4.25 18.35 3.89
N ALA A 94 3.55 17.22 3.84
CA ALA A 94 4.14 15.90 4.03
C ALA A 94 4.14 15.12 2.71
N ARG A 95 5.30 14.60 2.31
CA ARG A 95 5.42 13.69 1.15
C ARG A 95 5.12 12.27 1.59
N VAL A 96 4.31 11.57 0.81
CA VAL A 96 4.07 10.12 0.94
C VAL A 96 4.30 9.47 -0.41
N GLY A 97 5.04 8.36 -0.46
CA GLY A 97 5.36 7.71 -1.73
C GLY A 97 5.60 6.22 -1.62
N VAL A 98 5.36 5.52 -2.72
CA VAL A 98 5.70 4.10 -2.86
C VAL A 98 7.21 3.98 -3.06
N GLY A 99 7.87 3.29 -2.13
CA GLY A 99 9.29 2.95 -2.20
C GLY A 99 9.51 1.65 -2.97
N GLN A 100 10.32 0.75 -2.42
CA GLN A 100 10.51 -0.58 -2.99
C GLN A 100 9.17 -1.32 -3.08
N ALA A 101 8.83 -1.80 -4.26
CA ALA A 101 7.59 -2.52 -4.53
C ALA A 101 7.86 -3.62 -5.56
N MET A 102 7.20 -4.75 -5.39
CA MET A 102 7.29 -5.89 -6.30
C MET A 102 5.87 -6.38 -6.58
N ALA A 103 5.67 -7.01 -7.73
CA ALA A 103 4.42 -7.69 -8.01
C ALA A 103 4.69 -8.97 -8.81
N TRP A 104 3.91 -10.01 -8.54
CA TRP A 104 3.97 -11.26 -9.28
C TRP A 104 2.66 -11.53 -9.97
N ALA A 105 2.74 -12.03 -11.20
CA ALA A 105 1.59 -12.57 -11.92
C ALA A 105 1.28 -14.01 -11.51
N GLU A 106 0.09 -14.49 -11.87
CA GLU A 106 -0.21 -15.92 -11.90
C GLU A 106 0.88 -16.67 -12.69
N GLY A 107 1.23 -17.88 -12.23
CA GLY A 107 2.38 -18.62 -12.75
C GLY A 107 3.76 -18.14 -12.22
N GLY A 108 3.80 -17.10 -11.38
CA GLY A 108 5.00 -16.70 -10.64
C GLY A 108 5.96 -15.77 -11.39
N ALA A 109 5.55 -15.20 -12.52
CA ALA A 109 6.37 -14.23 -13.25
C ALA A 109 6.45 -12.90 -12.48
N LEU A 110 7.67 -12.34 -12.34
CA LEU A 110 7.88 -11.02 -11.76
C LEU A 110 7.44 -9.94 -12.77
N LEU A 111 6.64 -8.97 -12.29
CA LEU A 111 6.16 -7.84 -13.07
C LEU A 111 7.04 -6.61 -12.83
N ALA A 112 7.21 -5.80 -13.88
CA ALA A 112 7.77 -4.46 -13.73
C ALA A 112 6.77 -3.57 -12.94
N VAL A 113 7.27 -2.87 -11.92
CA VAL A 113 6.46 -2.00 -11.05
C VAL A 113 7.01 -0.58 -11.10
N SER A 114 6.10 0.39 -11.27
CA SER A 114 6.37 1.81 -11.10
C SER A 114 5.58 2.35 -9.91
N GLY A 115 6.26 2.98 -8.95
CA GLY A 115 5.65 3.68 -7.82
C GLY A 115 5.34 5.15 -8.12
N GLY A 116 4.51 5.76 -7.27
CA GLY A 116 4.21 7.19 -7.30
C GLY A 116 4.41 7.85 -5.94
N SER A 117 4.36 9.18 -5.89
CA SER A 117 4.34 9.95 -4.65
C SER A 117 3.33 11.09 -4.72
N VAL A 118 2.88 11.55 -3.55
CA VAL A 118 1.97 12.67 -3.39
C VAL A 118 2.46 13.56 -2.26
N ASP A 119 2.32 14.87 -2.45
CA ASP A 119 2.52 15.87 -1.40
C ASP A 119 1.14 16.24 -0.83
N ILE A 120 0.97 16.09 0.47
CA ILE A 120 -0.28 16.39 1.18
C ILE A 120 -0.08 17.54 2.16
N ALA A 121 -0.98 18.54 2.09
CA ALA A 121 -1.05 19.59 3.10
C ALA A 121 -1.76 19.06 4.34
N VAL A 122 -1.09 19.14 5.49
CA VAL A 122 -1.63 18.74 6.79
C VAL A 122 -1.75 19.96 7.72
N PRO A 123 -2.86 20.08 8.47
CA PRO A 123 -3.15 21.22 9.35
C PRO A 123 -2.49 21.12 10.73
#